data_AF-A0A4S4N4E6-F1
#
_entry.id   AF-A0A4S4N4E6-F1
#
_cell.length_a   1.000
_cell.length_b   1.000
_cell.length_c   1.000
_cell.angle_alpha   90.00
_cell.angle_beta   90.00
_cell.angle_gamma   90.00
#
_symmetry.space_group_name_H-M   'P 1'
#
loop_
_entity.id
_entity.type
_entity.pdbx_description
1 polymer ?
#
loop_
_entity_poly.entity_id
_entity_poly.type
_entity_poly.pdbx_seq_one_letter_code
_entity_poly.pdbx_strand_id
1 'polypeptide(L)'
;MLLWYILTLFILPFSLAAPKDSNAIHDELVKLAKANNGVIKLDERTYDLLTSPKRTWSAAVQLTAMDAKRRCAPCKEFDPSFKEVGRSWSTVPAEERNSHFFATLDFDNGMTVFQKSAPIVHVYPAAEGPRKPANGRTAPSTYDFSFGFEAGPLAEQLSHHTPIPIPYQAPFNWSRWGVLKNKWTWAVGTVLTSLVMTSGYMFTRIRGAPWSGGNGQWIAPGYQNQFGQETQVVAMIYGLLASAFLMLTVVTPYTTSPSRQKAQVYLWSVVIFIMYSVLLSLFRVKNKGYPFKLLL
;
A
#
# COMPACT_ATOMS: atom_id res chain seq x y z
N MET A 1 -42.01 53.55 -39.23
CA MET A 1 -41.99 52.10 -38.92
C MET A 1 -40.62 51.44 -39.03
N LEU A 2 -39.57 52.09 -39.56
CA LEU A 2 -38.20 51.52 -39.60
C LEU A 2 -37.39 51.69 -38.30
N LEU A 3 -37.72 52.70 -37.48
CA LEU A 3 -36.95 53.06 -36.29
C LEU A 3 -37.06 52.06 -35.13
N TRP A 4 -38.17 51.31 -35.05
CA TRP A 4 -38.42 50.31 -33.99
C TRP A 4 -37.63 49.01 -34.21
N TYR A 5 -37.32 48.66 -35.46
CA TYR A 5 -36.52 47.48 -35.80
C TYR A 5 -35.03 47.69 -35.53
N ILE A 6 -34.52 48.93 -35.60
CA ILE A 6 -33.12 49.25 -35.30
C ILE A 6 -32.88 49.24 -33.77
N LEU A 7 -33.87 49.63 -32.97
CA LEU A 7 -33.76 49.59 -31.50
C LEU A 7 -33.79 48.16 -30.93
N THR A 8 -34.45 47.20 -31.58
CA THR A 8 -34.51 45.80 -31.11
C THR A 8 -33.23 45.01 -31.42
N LEU A 9 -32.47 45.40 -32.44
CA LEU A 9 -31.21 44.78 -32.82
C LEU A 9 -30.04 45.17 -31.90
N PHE A 10 -30.13 46.30 -31.19
CA PHE A 10 -29.11 46.75 -30.24
C PHE A 10 -29.28 46.21 -28.81
N ILE A 11 -30.39 45.54 -28.50
CA ILE A 11 -30.65 44.93 -27.18
C ILE A 11 -30.20 43.45 -27.15
N LEU A 12 -30.03 42.82 -28.32
CA LEU A 12 -29.60 41.42 -28.45
C LEU A 12 -28.16 41.08 -28.01
N PRO A 13 -27.15 41.98 -28.02
CA PRO A 13 -25.81 41.61 -27.57
C PRO A 13 -25.62 41.73 -26.05
N PHE A 14 -26.59 42.28 -25.30
CA PHE A 14 -26.44 42.49 -23.85
C PHE A 14 -26.87 41.29 -23.00
N SER A 15 -27.46 40.25 -23.61
CA SER A 15 -27.99 39.08 -22.90
C SER A 15 -27.02 37.90 -22.77
N LEU A 16 -25.81 37.98 -23.34
CA LEU A 16 -24.83 36.87 -23.34
C LEU A 16 -23.82 36.92 -22.17
N ALA A 17 -23.90 37.92 -21.29
CA ALA A 17 -23.13 37.97 -20.04
C ALA A 17 -24.01 37.56 -18.84
N ALA A 18 -24.75 36.47 -18.97
CA ALA A 18 -25.40 35.87 -17.80
C ALA A 18 -24.31 35.22 -16.92
N PRO A 19 -24.25 35.51 -15.60
CA PRO A 19 -23.39 34.75 -14.70
C PRO A 19 -23.79 33.28 -14.79
N LYS A 20 -22.81 32.37 -14.90
CA LYS A 20 -23.08 30.91 -14.88
C LYS A 20 -23.99 30.60 -13.69
N ASP A 21 -25.09 29.91 -13.96
CA ASP A 21 -26.02 29.45 -12.92
C ASP A 21 -25.28 28.58 -11.90
N SER A 22 -25.63 28.73 -10.62
CA SER A 22 -24.99 28.01 -9.50
C SER A 22 -25.03 26.48 -9.68
N ASN A 23 -26.09 25.96 -10.29
CA ASN A 23 -26.25 24.54 -10.60
C ASN A 23 -25.25 24.06 -11.67
N ALA A 24 -24.94 24.88 -12.68
CA ALA A 24 -23.97 24.53 -13.70
C ALA A 24 -22.53 24.49 -13.16
N ILE A 25 -22.21 25.38 -12.21
CA ILE A 25 -20.93 25.38 -11.49
C ILE A 25 -20.81 24.13 -10.62
N HIS A 26 -21.89 23.77 -9.92
CA HIS A 26 -21.94 22.57 -9.09
C HIS A 26 -21.62 21.30 -9.89
N ASP A 27 -22.25 21.12 -11.06
CA ASP A 27 -21.99 19.96 -11.92
C ASP A 27 -20.55 19.90 -12.45
N GLU A 28 -19.94 21.06 -12.74
CA GLU A 28 -18.53 21.17 -13.11
C GLU A 28 -17.62 20.71 -11.96
N LEU A 29 -17.91 21.14 -10.72
CA LEU A 29 -17.17 20.75 -9.52
C LEU A 29 -17.29 19.25 -9.21
N VAL A 30 -18.47 18.66 -9.38
CA VAL A 30 -18.68 17.21 -9.19
C VAL A 30 -17.82 16.40 -10.18
N LYS A 31 -17.72 16.85 -11.44
CA LYS A 31 -16.86 16.22 -12.44
C LYS A 31 -15.39 16.33 -12.06
N LEU A 32 -14.94 17.51 -11.63
CA LEU A 32 -13.55 17.74 -11.22
C LEU A 32 -13.16 16.95 -9.96
N ALA A 33 -14.08 16.80 -9.00
CA ALA A 33 -13.86 15.99 -7.81
C ALA A 33 -13.70 14.51 -8.15
N LYS A 34 -14.55 13.99 -9.05
CA LYS A 34 -14.47 12.60 -9.50
C LYS A 34 -13.18 12.31 -10.29
N ALA A 35 -12.70 13.28 -11.07
CA ALA A 35 -11.47 13.13 -11.86
C ALA A 35 -10.20 12.98 -11.00
N ASN A 36 -10.19 13.53 -9.79
CA ASN A 36 -9.01 13.61 -8.93
C ASN A 36 -9.17 12.86 -7.59
N ASN A 37 -9.86 11.71 -7.59
CA ASN A 37 -10.05 10.86 -6.41
C ASN A 37 -10.61 11.60 -5.17
N GLY A 38 -11.48 12.60 -5.37
CA GLY A 38 -12.16 13.34 -4.31
C GLY A 38 -11.54 14.70 -3.95
N VAL A 39 -10.36 15.05 -4.47
CA VAL A 39 -9.71 16.35 -4.22
C VAL A 39 -9.54 17.14 -5.51
N ILE A 40 -10.26 18.26 -5.63
CA ILE A 40 -10.21 19.12 -6.81
C ILE A 40 -8.89 19.90 -6.85
N LYS A 41 -8.13 19.79 -7.93
CA LYS A 41 -7.02 20.71 -8.19
C LYS A 41 -7.58 22.04 -8.70
N LEU A 42 -7.26 23.11 -8.01
CA LEU A 42 -7.72 24.45 -8.35
C LEU A 42 -6.62 25.25 -9.05
N ASP A 43 -7.10 26.18 -9.86
CA ASP A 43 -6.39 27.31 -10.42
C ASP A 43 -7.15 28.58 -10.00
N GLU A 44 -6.60 29.76 -10.21
CA GLU A 44 -7.23 31.04 -9.85
C GLU A 44 -8.71 31.14 -10.29
N ARG A 45 -9.01 30.80 -11.55
CA ARG A 45 -10.38 30.83 -12.08
C ARG A 45 -11.32 29.84 -11.40
N THR A 46 -10.86 28.61 -11.14
CA THR A 46 -11.71 27.58 -10.53
C THR A 46 -11.86 27.79 -9.02
N TYR A 47 -10.87 28.42 -8.40
CA TYR A 47 -10.96 28.92 -7.03
C TYR A 47 -12.06 29.96 -6.89
N ASP A 48 -12.11 30.98 -7.76
CA ASP A 48 -13.16 32.01 -7.73
C ASP A 48 -14.57 31.41 -7.93
N LEU A 49 -14.70 30.42 -8.81
CA LEU A 49 -15.94 29.68 -9.01
C LEU A 49 -16.36 28.91 -7.75
N LEU A 50 -15.41 28.22 -7.12
CA LEU A 50 -15.64 27.43 -5.90
C LEU A 50 -16.01 28.31 -4.70
N THR A 51 -15.38 29.49 -4.56
CA THR A 51 -15.59 30.43 -3.45
C THR A 51 -16.65 31.49 -3.73
N SER A 52 -17.39 31.37 -4.83
CA SER A 52 -18.41 32.34 -5.23
C SER A 52 -19.42 32.64 -4.08
N PRO A 53 -19.94 33.87 -4.01
CA PRO A 53 -20.83 34.28 -2.93
C PRO A 53 -22.22 33.62 -3.00
N LYS A 54 -22.61 33.04 -4.15
CA LYS A 54 -23.89 32.36 -4.40
C LYS A 54 -23.79 30.83 -4.33
N ARG A 55 -22.95 30.32 -3.42
CA ARG A 55 -22.66 28.88 -3.30
C ARG A 55 -23.68 28.17 -2.40
N THR A 56 -24.20 27.04 -2.86
CA THR A 56 -25.06 26.13 -2.09
C THR A 56 -24.28 24.99 -1.42
N TRP A 57 -23.00 24.85 -1.76
CA TRP A 57 -22.06 23.89 -1.21
C TRP A 57 -21.10 24.54 -0.22
N SER A 58 -20.52 23.73 0.65
CA SER A 58 -19.32 24.11 1.42
C SER A 58 -18.06 23.58 0.75
N ALA A 59 -16.91 24.16 1.03
CA ALA A 59 -15.64 23.66 0.50
C ALA A 59 -14.52 23.77 1.53
N ALA A 60 -13.66 22.75 1.61
CA ALA A 60 -12.38 22.81 2.31
C ALA A 60 -11.27 22.99 1.27
N VAL A 61 -10.56 24.11 1.31
CA VAL A 61 -9.51 24.46 0.37
C VAL A 61 -8.15 24.46 1.06
N GLN A 62 -7.27 23.56 0.64
CA GLN A 62 -5.87 23.52 1.03
C GLN A 62 -5.06 24.46 0.11
N LEU A 63 -4.50 25.52 0.69
CA LEU A 63 -3.49 26.36 0.09
C LEU A 63 -2.11 25.74 0.38
N THR A 64 -1.41 25.31 -0.67
CA THR A 64 -0.12 24.61 -0.55
C THR A 64 0.91 25.15 -1.54
N ALA A 65 2.16 24.74 -1.38
CA ALA A 65 3.26 25.06 -2.28
C ALA A 65 4.15 23.83 -2.46
N MET A 66 3.81 22.97 -3.42
CA MET A 66 4.44 21.66 -3.61
C MET A 66 5.64 21.68 -4.56
N ASP A 67 5.79 22.74 -5.38
CA ASP A 67 6.90 22.85 -6.32
C ASP A 67 8.27 22.82 -5.59
N ALA A 68 9.22 22.10 -6.19
CA ALA A 68 10.53 21.89 -5.60
C ALA A 68 11.30 23.22 -5.36
N LYS A 69 11.04 24.25 -6.16
CA LYS A 69 11.62 25.60 -6.01
C LYS A 69 11.16 26.29 -4.74
N ARG A 70 9.96 25.98 -4.24
CA ARG A 70 9.36 26.61 -3.06
C ARG A 70 9.90 26.07 -1.74
N ARG A 71 10.49 24.87 -1.74
CA ARG A 71 11.11 24.19 -0.58
C ARG A 71 10.22 24.17 0.70
N CYS A 72 8.89 24.11 0.54
CA CYS A 72 7.97 24.05 1.68
C CYS A 72 7.95 22.63 2.29
N ALA A 73 8.66 22.43 3.41
CA ALA A 73 8.66 21.15 4.12
C ALA A 73 7.27 20.82 4.75
N PRO A 74 6.59 21.76 5.45
CA PRO A 74 5.29 21.46 6.05
C PRO A 74 4.20 21.16 5.01
N CYS A 75 4.27 21.79 3.83
CA CYS A 75 3.36 21.50 2.72
C CYS A 75 3.50 20.05 2.24
N LYS A 76 4.73 19.55 2.12
CA LYS A 76 5.03 18.18 1.69
C LYS A 76 4.58 17.14 2.71
N GLU A 77 4.67 17.48 3.99
CA GLU A 77 4.23 16.62 5.09
C GLU A 77 2.70 16.56 5.21
N PHE A 78 2.02 17.69 5.02
CA PHE A 78 0.56 17.79 5.19
C PHE A 78 -0.26 17.34 3.97
N ASP A 79 0.26 17.53 2.76
CA ASP A 79 -0.40 17.15 1.51
C ASP A 79 -0.94 15.70 1.45
N PRO A 80 -0.19 14.65 1.86
CA PRO A 80 -0.73 13.30 1.88
C PRO A 80 -1.93 13.18 2.84
N SER A 81 -1.87 13.79 4.02
CA SER A 81 -2.96 13.74 5.00
C SER A 81 -4.25 14.38 4.46
N PHE A 82 -4.16 15.54 3.82
CA PHE A 82 -5.32 16.18 3.20
C PHE A 82 -5.90 15.35 2.04
N LYS A 83 -5.04 14.75 1.22
CA LYS A 83 -5.45 13.86 0.13
C LYS A 83 -6.13 12.59 0.63
N GLU A 84 -5.66 12.01 1.74
CA GLU A 84 -6.30 10.85 2.35
C GLU A 84 -7.71 11.18 2.84
N VAL A 85 -7.89 12.32 3.53
CA VAL A 85 -9.21 12.77 3.99
C VAL A 85 -10.16 13.02 2.81
N GLY A 86 -9.70 13.70 1.76
CA GLY A 86 -10.50 13.92 0.55
C GLY A 86 -10.83 12.62 -0.20
N ARG A 87 -9.91 11.64 -0.19
CA ARG A 87 -10.17 10.30 -0.74
C ARG A 87 -11.20 9.54 0.09
N SER A 88 -11.12 9.61 1.41
CA SER A 88 -12.15 9.05 2.30
C SER A 88 -13.52 9.67 2.02
N TRP A 89 -13.59 10.99 1.79
CA TRP A 89 -14.83 11.66 1.42
C TRP A 89 -15.42 11.15 0.09
N SER A 90 -14.59 10.74 -0.86
CA SER A 90 -15.08 10.20 -2.15
C SER A 90 -15.92 8.92 -2.02
N THR A 91 -15.82 8.22 -0.88
CA THR A 91 -16.59 6.99 -0.59
C THR A 91 -18.02 7.25 -0.09
N VAL A 92 -18.31 8.49 0.31
CA VAL A 92 -19.61 8.94 0.82
C VAL A 92 -20.66 8.93 -0.31
N PRO A 93 -21.95 8.65 -0.01
CA PRO A 93 -23.03 8.74 -0.99
C PRO A 93 -23.08 10.09 -1.72
N ALA A 94 -23.46 10.08 -2.99
CA ALA A 94 -23.38 11.26 -3.86
C ALA A 94 -24.18 12.47 -3.34
N GLU A 95 -25.31 12.24 -2.66
CA GLU A 95 -26.17 13.29 -2.10
C GLU A 95 -25.44 14.15 -1.08
N GLU A 96 -24.73 13.53 -0.16
CA GLU A 96 -23.96 14.22 0.88
C GLU A 96 -22.59 14.67 0.35
N ARG A 97 -21.93 13.81 -0.43
CA ARG A 97 -20.61 14.08 -1.01
C ARG A 97 -20.61 15.35 -1.86
N ASN A 98 -21.64 15.55 -2.69
CA ASN A 98 -21.69 16.72 -3.58
C ASN A 98 -22.00 18.03 -2.81
N SER A 99 -22.43 17.96 -1.54
CA SER A 99 -22.67 19.15 -0.74
C SER A 99 -21.40 19.76 -0.11
N HIS A 100 -20.28 19.01 -0.14
CA HIS A 100 -19.00 19.45 0.39
C HIS A 100 -17.84 19.03 -0.54
N PHE A 101 -17.02 19.99 -0.97
CA PHE A 101 -15.89 19.71 -1.86
C PHE A 101 -14.55 19.92 -1.17
N PHE A 102 -13.64 18.97 -1.37
CA PHE A 102 -12.23 19.13 -1.01
C PHE A 102 -11.46 19.62 -2.21
N ALA A 103 -10.60 20.61 -2.01
CA ALA A 103 -9.84 21.19 -3.09
C ALA A 103 -8.45 21.63 -2.64
N THR A 104 -7.49 21.60 -3.54
CA THR A 104 -6.11 22.02 -3.30
C THR A 104 -5.73 23.06 -4.34
N LEU A 105 -5.24 24.21 -3.90
CA LEU A 105 -4.67 25.26 -4.72
C LEU A 105 -3.18 25.35 -4.43
N ASP A 106 -2.36 25.17 -5.46
CA ASP A 106 -0.91 25.37 -5.36
C ASP A 106 -0.57 26.85 -5.60
N PHE A 107 0.46 27.35 -4.91
CA PHE A 107 0.97 28.71 -5.05
C PHE A 107 1.26 29.06 -6.51
N ASP A 108 1.85 28.15 -7.28
CA ASP A 108 2.23 28.44 -8.67
C ASP A 108 1.02 28.57 -9.62
N ASN A 109 -0.15 28.07 -9.23
CA ASN A 109 -1.39 28.13 -10.03
C ASN A 109 -2.35 29.27 -9.62
N GLY A 110 -2.06 29.99 -8.54
CA GLY A 110 -3.00 30.96 -7.98
C GLY A 110 -2.37 31.97 -7.03
N MET A 111 -1.21 32.51 -7.38
CA MET A 111 -0.41 33.42 -6.53
C MET A 111 -1.22 34.59 -5.94
N THR A 112 -2.20 35.11 -6.67
CA THR A 112 -3.06 36.25 -6.27
C THR A 112 -3.96 35.95 -5.08
N VAL A 113 -4.30 34.67 -4.87
CA VAL A 113 -5.16 34.21 -3.77
C VAL A 113 -4.39 34.12 -2.45
N PHE A 114 -3.07 33.98 -2.50
CA PHE A 114 -2.25 33.76 -1.31
C PHE A 114 -1.99 35.07 -0.56
N GLN A 115 -2.54 35.17 0.65
CA GLN A 115 -2.34 36.33 1.53
C GLN A 115 -1.27 36.10 2.61
N LYS A 116 -0.97 34.85 2.95
CA LYS A 116 -0.08 34.44 4.06
C LYS A 116 0.73 33.18 3.70
N SER A 117 1.61 32.74 4.60
CA SER A 117 2.44 31.54 4.48
C SER A 117 1.63 30.25 4.34
N ALA A 118 2.03 29.34 3.45
CA ALA A 118 1.48 27.99 3.30
C ALA A 118 2.16 26.98 4.26
N PRO A 119 1.51 25.85 4.63
CA PRO A 119 0.16 25.41 4.26
C PRO A 119 -0.93 26.06 5.11
N ILE A 120 -2.08 26.35 4.49
CA ILE A 120 -3.29 26.81 5.19
C ILE A 120 -4.47 26.02 4.65
N VAL A 121 -5.42 25.64 5.51
CA VAL A 121 -6.72 25.11 5.07
C VAL A 121 -7.80 26.11 5.45
N HIS A 122 -8.56 26.55 4.44
CA HIS A 122 -9.73 27.39 4.60
C HIS A 122 -10.99 26.58 4.36
N VAL A 123 -11.93 26.65 5.30
CA VAL A 123 -13.24 26.03 5.14
C VAL A 123 -14.27 27.12 4.88
N TYR A 124 -14.82 27.08 3.67
CA TYR A 124 -15.88 27.96 3.22
C TYR A 124 -17.24 27.31 3.53
N PRO A 125 -18.04 27.88 4.45
CA PRO A 125 -19.40 27.40 4.66
C PRO A 125 -20.28 27.71 3.45
N ALA A 126 -21.39 26.99 3.29
CA ALA A 126 -22.39 27.31 2.26
C ALA A 126 -22.98 28.71 2.49
N ALA A 127 -23.14 29.49 1.42
CA ALA A 127 -23.68 30.85 1.49
C ALA A 127 -25.22 30.85 1.41
N GLU A 128 -25.76 29.92 0.63
CA GLU A 128 -27.19 29.73 0.41
C GLU A 128 -27.58 28.26 0.69
N GLY A 129 -28.88 28.03 0.93
CA GLY A 129 -29.43 26.70 1.17
C GLY A 129 -29.47 26.27 2.64
N PRO A 130 -29.83 25.00 2.91
CA PRO A 130 -30.16 24.51 4.24
C PRO A 130 -28.96 24.44 5.21
N ARG A 131 -27.73 24.54 4.68
CA ARG A 131 -26.49 24.47 5.47
C ARG A 131 -25.82 25.83 5.68
N LYS A 132 -26.53 26.92 5.45
CA LYS A 132 -26.06 28.25 5.84
C LYS A 132 -25.89 28.27 7.37
N PRO A 133 -24.72 28.66 7.90
CA PRO A 133 -24.51 28.73 9.34
C PRO A 133 -25.51 29.72 9.96
N ALA A 134 -26.09 29.37 11.11
CA ALA A 134 -27.11 30.17 11.80
C ALA A 134 -26.64 31.61 12.09
N ASN A 135 -25.32 31.79 12.28
CA ASN A 135 -24.68 33.08 12.52
C ASN A 135 -24.61 33.99 11.27
N GLY A 136 -25.02 33.51 10.09
CA GLY A 136 -25.00 34.26 8.83
C GLY A 136 -23.62 34.60 8.28
N ARG A 137 -22.55 34.19 8.98
CA ARG A 137 -21.15 34.43 8.58
C ARG A 137 -20.75 33.50 7.43
N THR A 138 -20.42 34.08 6.29
CA THR A 138 -19.92 33.37 5.09
C THR A 138 -18.40 33.42 4.94
N ALA A 139 -17.71 34.04 5.90
CA ALA A 139 -16.26 34.13 5.96
C ALA A 139 -15.63 32.73 6.20
N PRO A 140 -14.45 32.45 5.63
CA PRO A 140 -13.79 31.17 5.80
C PRO A 140 -13.28 30.97 7.23
N SER A 141 -13.49 29.79 7.80
CA SER A 141 -12.75 29.35 8.99
C SER A 141 -11.39 28.80 8.58
N THR A 142 -10.40 28.93 9.46
CA THR A 142 -9.06 28.34 9.26
C THR A 142 -8.94 27.06 10.08
N TYR A 143 -8.34 26.03 9.49
CA TYR A 143 -7.92 24.86 10.24
C TYR A 143 -6.81 25.22 11.22
N ASP A 144 -6.84 24.59 12.39
CA ASP A 144 -5.86 24.80 13.44
C ASP A 144 -4.80 23.70 13.39
N PHE A 145 -3.60 24.03 12.93
CA PHE A 145 -2.48 23.07 12.85
C PHE A 145 -1.91 22.70 14.22
N SER A 146 -2.39 23.28 15.32
CA SER A 146 -1.99 22.89 16.69
C SER A 146 -2.34 21.44 17.02
N PHE A 147 -3.35 20.86 16.34
CA PHE A 147 -3.73 19.44 16.47
C PHE A 147 -2.85 18.49 15.65
N GLY A 148 -1.89 19.01 14.87
CA GLY A 148 -0.95 18.23 14.08
C GLY A 148 -1.30 18.12 12.58
N PHE A 149 -0.42 17.43 11.85
CA PHE A 149 -0.52 17.22 10.40
C PHE A 149 -1.11 15.87 10.01
N GLU A 150 -1.57 15.07 10.98
CA GLU A 150 -2.14 13.75 10.74
C GLU A 150 -3.56 13.83 10.16
N ALA A 151 -3.92 12.86 9.32
CA ALA A 151 -5.25 12.82 8.69
C ALA A 151 -6.40 12.53 9.68
N GLY A 152 -6.12 11.89 10.83
CA GLY A 152 -7.13 11.61 11.86
C GLY A 152 -7.73 12.86 12.48
N PRO A 153 -6.93 13.70 13.17
CA PRO A 153 -7.39 14.98 13.73
C PRO A 153 -7.96 15.92 12.66
N LEU A 154 -7.38 15.91 11.46
CA LEU A 154 -7.89 16.68 10.32
C LEU A 154 -9.32 16.27 9.96
N ALA A 155 -9.59 14.96 9.85
CA ALA A 155 -10.92 14.45 9.55
C ALA A 155 -11.93 14.81 10.66
N GLU A 156 -11.53 14.73 11.93
CA GLU A 156 -12.39 15.08 13.06
C GLU A 156 -12.77 16.57 13.05
N GLN A 157 -11.79 17.47 12.88
CA GLN A 157 -12.06 18.90 12.86
C GLN A 157 -12.90 19.33 11.65
N LEU A 158 -12.62 18.78 10.46
CA LEU A 158 -13.39 19.08 9.25
C LEU A 158 -14.81 18.48 9.31
N SER A 159 -15.01 17.42 10.09
CA SER A 159 -16.32 16.81 10.30
C SER A 159 -17.34 17.77 10.93
N HIS A 160 -16.90 18.83 11.64
CA HIS A 160 -17.79 19.87 12.15
C HIS A 160 -18.42 20.75 11.05
N HIS A 161 -17.86 20.73 9.83
CA HIS A 161 -18.31 21.54 8.71
C HIS A 161 -18.96 20.73 7.58
N THR A 162 -18.89 19.40 7.64
CA THR A 162 -19.52 18.48 6.69
C THR A 162 -20.91 18.05 7.17
N PRO A 163 -21.79 17.53 6.28
CA PRO A 163 -23.10 17.02 6.67
C PRO A 163 -23.03 15.79 7.56
N ILE A 164 -22.06 14.92 7.28
CA ILE A 164 -21.77 13.69 8.02
C ILE A 164 -20.30 13.68 8.43
N PRO A 165 -19.94 12.95 9.50
CA PRO A 165 -18.54 12.75 9.84
C PRO A 165 -17.80 12.07 8.70
N ILE A 166 -16.58 12.54 8.42
CA ILE A 166 -15.76 12.00 7.34
C ILE A 166 -15.33 10.57 7.70
N PRO A 167 -15.61 9.55 6.87
CA PRO A 167 -15.27 8.16 7.17
C PRO A 167 -13.78 7.90 6.92
N TYR A 168 -12.92 8.51 7.73
CA TYR A 168 -11.47 8.28 7.70
C TYR A 168 -11.11 7.00 8.45
N GLN A 169 -10.30 6.16 7.81
CA GLN A 169 -9.70 4.99 8.44
C GLN A 169 -8.21 4.99 8.12
N ALA A 170 -7.37 4.99 9.17
CA ALA A 170 -5.93 4.98 9.00
C ALA A 170 -5.48 3.68 8.30
N PRO A 171 -4.49 3.74 7.39
CA PRO A 171 -3.97 2.56 6.73
C PRO A 171 -3.36 1.59 7.74
N PHE A 172 -3.45 0.29 7.46
CA PHE A 172 -2.91 -0.74 8.34
C PHE A 172 -1.39 -0.59 8.49
N ASN A 173 -0.91 -0.50 9.73
CA ASN A 173 0.51 -0.33 10.01
C ASN A 173 1.29 -1.65 9.81
N TRP A 174 1.80 -1.85 8.59
CA TRP A 174 2.63 -3.00 8.23
C TRP A 174 4.01 -3.03 8.91
N SER A 175 4.43 -1.99 9.65
CA SER A 175 5.75 -1.98 10.29
C SER A 175 5.87 -3.06 11.38
N ARG A 176 4.77 -3.35 12.06
CA ARG A 176 4.69 -4.39 13.10
C ARG A 176 4.92 -5.80 12.56
N TRP A 177 4.73 -6.01 11.27
CA TRP A 177 4.85 -7.31 10.59
C TRP A 177 6.14 -7.45 9.78
N GLY A 178 7.23 -6.83 10.25
CA GLY A 178 8.53 -6.82 9.56
C GLY A 178 9.08 -8.21 9.21
N VAL A 179 8.79 -9.23 10.03
CA VAL A 179 9.24 -10.62 9.79
C VAL A 179 8.68 -11.21 8.49
N LEU A 180 7.42 -10.87 8.14
CA LEU A 180 6.76 -11.32 6.92
C LEU A 180 7.26 -10.59 5.66
N LYS A 181 7.94 -9.44 5.82
CA LYS A 181 8.54 -8.70 4.71
C LYS A 181 9.92 -9.23 4.32
N ASN A 182 10.60 -9.97 5.21
CA ASN A 182 11.95 -10.45 4.95
C ASN A 182 11.93 -11.66 3.98
N LYS A 183 12.60 -11.52 2.83
CA LYS A 183 12.73 -12.58 1.83
C LYS A 183 13.38 -13.86 2.36
N TRP A 184 14.30 -13.74 3.32
CA TRP A 184 14.98 -14.90 3.92
C TRP A 184 14.06 -15.74 4.79
N THR A 185 13.07 -15.12 5.45
CA THR A 185 12.04 -15.84 6.21
C THR A 185 11.28 -16.79 5.28
N TRP A 186 10.84 -16.30 4.12
CA TRP A 186 10.13 -17.10 3.14
C TRP A 186 11.03 -18.13 2.47
N ALA A 187 12.30 -17.81 2.21
CA ALA A 187 13.26 -18.77 1.67
C ALA A 187 13.44 -19.97 2.63
N VAL A 188 13.68 -19.70 3.90
CA VAL A 188 13.84 -20.75 4.93
C VAL A 188 12.54 -21.56 5.08
N GLY A 189 11.39 -20.89 5.17
CA GLY A 189 10.09 -21.57 5.29
C GLY A 189 9.79 -22.52 4.12
N THR A 190 10.02 -22.07 2.89
CA THR A 190 9.82 -22.89 1.68
C THR A 190 10.79 -24.07 1.64
N VAL A 191 12.07 -23.86 1.93
CA VAL A 191 13.07 -24.94 1.92
C VAL A 191 12.77 -26.00 2.97
N LEU A 192 12.45 -25.60 4.21
CA LEU A 192 12.08 -26.53 5.27
C LEU A 192 10.84 -27.34 4.91
N THR A 193 9.82 -26.68 4.35
CA THR A 193 8.61 -27.36 3.90
C THR A 193 8.93 -28.40 2.82
N SER A 194 9.70 -28.02 1.80
CA SER A 194 10.12 -28.94 0.74
C SER A 194 10.89 -30.14 1.28
N LEU A 195 11.84 -29.95 2.20
CA LEU A 195 12.62 -31.04 2.81
C LEU A 195 11.74 -32.01 3.61
N VAL A 196 10.79 -31.50 4.39
CA VAL A 196 9.85 -32.34 5.15
C VAL A 196 8.96 -33.15 4.20
N MET A 197 8.43 -32.51 3.15
CA MET A 197 7.51 -33.18 2.22
C MET A 197 8.21 -34.23 1.35
N THR A 198 9.44 -33.98 0.89
CA THR A 198 10.20 -34.94 0.08
C THR A 198 10.76 -36.12 0.88
N SER A 199 10.86 -36.01 2.20
CA SER A 199 11.32 -37.10 3.08
C SER A 199 10.29 -38.22 3.30
N GLY A 200 9.05 -38.07 2.84
CA GLY A 200 7.98 -39.04 3.05
C GLY A 200 7.15 -38.81 4.32
N TYR A 201 7.22 -37.63 4.93
CA TYR A 201 6.46 -37.30 6.16
C TYR A 201 4.95 -37.58 6.00
N MET A 202 4.35 -37.21 4.87
CA MET A 202 2.91 -37.44 4.64
C MET A 202 2.52 -38.92 4.61
N PHE A 203 3.40 -39.79 4.11
CA PHE A 203 3.17 -41.24 4.15
C PHE A 203 3.01 -41.72 5.61
N THR A 204 3.91 -41.30 6.49
CA THR A 204 3.86 -41.69 7.92
C THR A 204 2.63 -41.14 8.62
N ARG A 205 2.20 -39.92 8.30
CA ARG A 205 1.02 -39.28 8.89
C ARG A 205 -0.29 -39.92 8.44
N ILE A 206 -0.45 -40.19 7.15
CA ILE A 206 -1.69 -40.78 6.61
C ILE A 206 -1.89 -42.21 7.13
N ARG A 207 -0.81 -43.00 7.21
CA ARG A 207 -0.87 -44.40 7.63
C ARG A 207 -0.74 -44.61 9.15
N GLY A 208 -0.56 -43.53 9.93
CA GLY A 208 -0.33 -43.64 11.37
C GLY A 208 0.89 -44.49 11.72
N ALA A 209 1.97 -44.40 10.93
CA ALA A 209 3.16 -45.21 11.14
C ALA A 209 3.81 -44.90 12.49
N PRO A 210 4.33 -45.91 13.21
CA PRO A 210 4.98 -45.70 14.50
C PRO A 210 6.29 -44.89 14.35
N TRP A 211 6.72 -44.27 15.44
CA TRP A 211 7.95 -43.49 15.48
C TRP A 211 9.19 -44.33 15.19
N SER A 212 9.27 -45.51 15.81
CA SER A 212 10.31 -46.52 15.67
C SER A 212 9.68 -47.91 15.80
N GLY A 213 10.38 -48.94 15.33
CA GLY A 213 10.02 -50.34 15.52
C GLY A 213 10.34 -50.88 16.91
N GLY A 214 9.96 -52.13 17.15
CA GLY A 214 10.34 -52.88 18.37
C GLY A 214 11.86 -53.01 18.51
N ASN A 215 12.35 -53.18 19.73
CA ASN A 215 13.78 -53.35 20.05
C ASN A 215 14.68 -52.18 19.58
N GLY A 216 14.12 -50.97 19.40
CA GLY A 216 14.88 -49.79 18.99
C GLY A 216 15.22 -49.74 17.49
N GLN A 217 14.59 -50.58 16.66
CA GLN A 217 14.80 -50.54 15.22
C GLN A 217 14.25 -49.25 14.61
N TRP A 218 15.13 -48.41 14.06
CA TRP A 218 14.73 -47.11 13.50
C TRP A 218 14.49 -47.14 11.98
N ILE A 219 14.86 -48.22 11.27
CA ILE A 219 14.57 -48.42 9.84
C ILE A 219 13.51 -49.52 9.67
N ALA A 220 12.38 -49.20 9.07
CA ALA A 220 11.29 -50.12 8.76
C ALA A 220 11.71 -51.12 7.68
N PRO A 221 11.37 -52.41 7.87
CA PRO A 221 11.64 -53.45 6.89
C PRO A 221 10.76 -53.29 5.64
N GLY A 222 11.33 -53.62 4.49
CA GLY A 222 10.65 -53.55 3.19
C GLY A 222 10.62 -52.15 2.58
N TYR A 223 10.26 -52.11 1.29
CA TYR A 223 10.26 -50.88 0.48
C TYR A 223 9.03 -50.00 0.68
N GLN A 224 7.91 -50.61 1.04
CA GLN A 224 6.61 -49.95 1.10
C GLN A 224 6.28 -49.40 2.50
N ASN A 225 7.18 -49.56 3.47
CA ASN A 225 6.99 -49.12 4.86
C ASN A 225 8.11 -48.15 5.26
N GLN A 226 7.76 -47.22 6.14
CA GLN A 226 8.65 -46.18 6.62
C GLN A 226 8.21 -45.74 8.03
N PHE A 227 9.15 -45.62 8.96
CA PHE A 227 8.91 -45.08 10.30
C PHE A 227 9.04 -43.55 10.34
N GLY A 228 8.46 -42.95 11.38
CA GLY A 228 8.56 -41.51 11.63
C GLY A 228 10.01 -41.04 11.78
N GLN A 229 10.83 -41.77 12.53
CA GLN A 229 12.25 -41.45 12.73
C GLN A 229 13.05 -41.45 11.42
N GLU A 230 12.74 -42.34 10.47
CA GLU A 230 13.42 -42.36 9.17
C GLU A 230 13.20 -41.08 8.38
N THR A 231 11.97 -40.54 8.39
CA THR A 231 11.67 -39.30 7.66
C THR A 231 12.54 -38.14 8.13
N GLN A 232 12.78 -38.03 9.44
CA GLN A 232 13.67 -36.99 9.99
C GLN A 232 15.12 -37.19 9.56
N VAL A 233 15.64 -38.42 9.65
CA VAL A 233 17.02 -38.71 9.25
C VAL A 233 17.22 -38.43 7.76
N VAL A 234 16.29 -38.85 6.91
CA VAL A 234 16.32 -38.60 5.47
C VAL A 234 16.22 -37.10 5.17
N ALA A 235 15.32 -36.36 5.83
CA ALA A 235 15.21 -34.91 5.70
C ALA A 235 16.51 -34.18 6.09
N MET A 236 17.18 -34.62 7.16
CA MET A 236 18.47 -34.05 7.57
C MET A 236 19.58 -34.34 6.57
N ILE A 237 19.64 -35.56 6.01
CA ILE A 237 20.61 -35.92 4.97
C ILE A 237 20.39 -35.07 3.72
N TYR A 238 19.15 -34.93 3.25
CA TYR A 238 18.81 -34.06 2.12
C TYR A 238 19.13 -32.60 2.40
N GLY A 239 18.83 -32.11 3.61
CA GLY A 239 19.16 -30.75 4.04
C GLY A 239 20.66 -30.48 4.02
N LEU A 240 21.47 -31.42 4.54
CA LEU A 240 22.92 -31.29 4.55
C LEU A 240 23.50 -31.34 3.13
N LEU A 241 23.05 -32.27 2.28
CA LEU A 241 23.45 -32.33 0.86
C LEU A 241 23.10 -31.05 0.11
N ALA A 242 21.87 -30.54 0.27
CA ALA A 242 21.43 -29.30 -0.36
C ALA A 242 22.24 -28.09 0.14
N SER A 243 22.50 -28.00 1.45
CA SER A 243 23.32 -26.93 2.03
C SER A 243 24.76 -26.98 1.53
N ALA A 244 25.37 -28.16 1.43
CA ALA A 244 26.73 -28.32 0.94
C ALA A 244 26.83 -27.90 -0.54
N PHE A 245 25.82 -28.27 -1.35
CA PHE A 245 25.73 -27.84 -2.74
C PHE A 245 25.54 -26.32 -2.87
N LEU A 246 24.67 -25.70 -2.05
CA LEU A 246 24.49 -24.25 -2.02
C LEU A 246 25.75 -23.51 -1.55
N MET A 247 26.46 -24.03 -0.55
CA MET A 247 27.73 -23.45 -0.10
C MET A 247 28.78 -23.50 -1.21
N LEU A 248 28.82 -24.57 -1.99
CA LEU A 248 29.74 -24.72 -3.12
C LEU A 248 29.41 -23.76 -4.28
N THR A 249 28.13 -23.56 -4.59
CA THR A 249 27.69 -22.80 -5.77
C THR A 249 27.45 -21.31 -5.50
N VAL A 250 26.98 -20.96 -4.30
CA VAL A 250 26.56 -19.59 -3.96
C VAL A 250 27.52 -18.89 -3.01
N VAL A 251 28.27 -19.59 -2.15
CA VAL A 251 29.15 -18.93 -1.16
C VAL A 251 30.63 -19.01 -1.55
N THR A 252 31.09 -20.19 -1.95
CA THR A 252 32.48 -20.46 -2.32
C THR A 252 33.02 -19.53 -3.43
N PRO A 253 32.28 -19.17 -4.51
CA PRO A 253 32.82 -18.27 -5.54
C PRO A 253 33.07 -16.84 -5.05
N TYR A 254 32.37 -16.37 -4.01
CA TYR A 254 32.53 -15.01 -3.49
C TYR A 254 33.61 -14.88 -2.41
N THR A 255 34.29 -15.97 -2.06
CA THR A 255 35.38 -15.93 -1.08
C THR A 255 36.63 -15.29 -1.69
N THR A 256 37.08 -14.16 -1.13
CA THR A 256 38.18 -13.35 -1.67
C THR A 256 39.55 -14.00 -1.59
N SER A 257 39.81 -14.82 -0.56
CA SER A 257 41.13 -15.45 -0.37
C SER A 257 41.22 -16.79 -1.15
N PRO A 258 42.21 -16.94 -2.07
CA PRO A 258 42.33 -18.14 -2.91
C PRO A 258 42.50 -19.45 -2.11
N SER A 259 43.29 -19.42 -1.03
CA SER A 259 43.53 -20.61 -0.20
C SER A 259 42.27 -21.10 0.51
N ARG A 260 41.44 -20.18 1.05
CA ARG A 260 40.19 -20.56 1.71
C ARG A 260 39.13 -21.03 0.71
N GLN A 261 39.07 -20.40 -0.47
CA GLN A 261 38.19 -20.85 -1.53
C GLN A 261 38.52 -22.29 -1.96
N LYS A 262 39.81 -22.58 -2.22
CA LYS A 262 40.27 -23.94 -2.54
C LYS A 262 39.94 -24.94 -1.43
N ALA A 263 40.17 -24.56 -0.17
CA ALA A 263 39.84 -25.40 0.99
C ALA A 263 38.33 -25.68 1.09
N GLN A 264 37.48 -24.67 0.86
CA GLN A 264 36.02 -24.81 0.86
C GLN A 264 35.53 -25.73 -0.27
N VAL A 265 36.09 -25.62 -1.48
CA VAL A 265 35.74 -26.52 -2.59
C VAL A 265 35.99 -27.98 -2.20
N TYR A 266 37.17 -28.30 -1.66
CA TYR A 266 37.46 -29.68 -1.24
C TYR A 266 36.59 -30.12 -0.07
N LEU A 267 36.40 -29.26 0.93
CA LEU A 267 35.58 -29.56 2.11
C LEU A 267 34.14 -29.91 1.70
N TRP A 268 33.47 -29.06 0.93
CA TRP A 268 32.08 -29.30 0.54
C TRP A 268 31.95 -30.47 -0.44
N SER A 269 32.92 -30.68 -1.32
CA SER A 269 32.94 -31.86 -2.21
C SER A 269 33.07 -33.16 -1.43
N VAL A 270 33.93 -33.20 -0.40
CA VAL A 270 34.09 -34.37 0.48
C VAL A 270 32.81 -34.60 1.30
N VAL A 271 32.21 -33.54 1.85
CA VAL A 271 30.92 -33.63 2.57
C VAL A 271 29.84 -34.21 1.67
N ILE A 272 29.69 -33.73 0.43
CA ILE A 272 28.72 -34.27 -0.53
C ILE A 272 29.00 -35.75 -0.80
N PHE A 273 30.26 -36.11 -1.07
CA PHE A 273 30.66 -37.48 -1.37
C PHE A 273 30.34 -38.45 -0.22
N ILE A 274 30.69 -38.09 1.02
CA ILE A 274 30.42 -38.91 2.21
C ILE A 274 28.92 -39.02 2.46
N MET A 275 28.20 -37.90 2.46
CA MET A 275 26.76 -37.89 2.76
C MET A 275 25.95 -38.63 1.70
N TYR A 276 26.33 -38.54 0.43
CA TYR A 276 25.72 -39.33 -0.63
C TYR A 276 26.01 -40.82 -0.48
N SER A 277 27.21 -41.20 -0.03
CA SER A 277 27.50 -42.59 0.32
C SER A 277 26.65 -43.10 1.48
N VAL A 278 26.42 -42.28 2.51
CA VAL A 278 25.52 -42.64 3.62
C VAL A 278 24.09 -42.84 3.11
N LEU A 279 23.60 -41.94 2.25
CA LEU A 279 22.29 -42.06 1.63
C LEU A 279 22.14 -43.38 0.84
N LEU A 280 23.13 -43.72 0.01
CA LEU A 280 23.14 -44.98 -0.74
C LEU A 280 23.20 -46.21 0.17
N SER A 281 23.96 -46.15 1.27
CA SER A 281 24.03 -47.22 2.26
C SER A 281 22.65 -47.47 2.91
N LEU A 282 21.96 -46.41 3.34
CA LEU A 282 20.59 -46.51 3.87
C LEU A 282 19.60 -47.04 2.83
N PHE A 283 19.74 -46.57 1.58
CA PHE A 283 18.92 -47.07 0.48
C PHE A 283 19.13 -48.57 0.26
N ARG A 284 20.36 -49.08 0.37
CA ARG A 284 20.68 -50.52 0.25
C ARG A 284 20.13 -51.36 1.39
N VAL A 285 20.03 -50.82 2.60
CA VAL A 285 19.41 -51.53 3.73
C VAL A 285 17.93 -51.85 3.45
N LYS A 286 17.20 -50.92 2.82
CA LYS A 286 15.85 -51.20 2.29
C LYS A 286 15.93 -52.06 1.01
N ASN A 287 16.72 -51.54 0.07
CA ASN A 287 17.43 -52.00 -1.13
C ASN A 287 18.22 -53.31 -1.26
N LYS A 288 17.90 -54.44 -0.64
CA LYS A 288 18.89 -55.56 -0.62
C LYS A 288 19.36 -56.03 -2.01
N GLY A 289 18.55 -55.85 -3.05
CA GLY A 289 18.91 -56.19 -4.44
C GLY A 289 19.71 -55.12 -5.18
N TYR A 290 20.00 -53.97 -4.58
CA TYR A 290 20.71 -52.86 -5.23
C TYR A 290 22.23 -53.13 -5.30
N PRO A 291 22.82 -53.22 -6.50
CA PRO A 291 24.19 -53.73 -6.69
C PRO A 291 25.29 -52.67 -6.51
N PHE A 292 24.96 -51.38 -6.56
CA PHE A 292 25.96 -50.30 -6.55
C PHE A 292 26.23 -49.76 -5.16
N LYS A 293 27.49 -49.42 -4.87
CA LYS A 293 27.95 -48.77 -3.64
C LYS A 293 29.01 -47.73 -3.96
N LEU A 294 29.13 -46.69 -3.13
CA LEU A 294 30.14 -45.64 -3.31
C LEU A 294 31.35 -45.88 -2.40
N LEU A 295 31.16 -45.78 -1.08
CA LEU A 295 32.16 -46.13 -0.06
C LEU A 295 31.63 -47.19 0.91
N LEU A 296 30.41 -46.98 1.42
CA LEU A 296 29.71 -47.82 2.41
C LEU A 296 28.70 -48.78 1.75
#